data_AF-A0A847A7H8-F1
#
_entry.id   AF-A0A847A7H8-F1
#
_cell.length_a   1.000
_cell.length_b   1.000
_cell.length_c   1.000
_cell.angle_alpha   90.00
_cell.angle_beta   90.00
_cell.angle_gamma   90.00
#
_symmetry.space_group_name_H-M   'P 1'
#
loop_
_entity.id
_entity.type
_entity.pdbx_description
1 polymer ?
#
loop_
_entity_poly.entity_id
_entity_poly.type
_entity_poly.pdbx_seq_one_letter_code
_entity_poly.pdbx_strand_id
1 'polypeptide(L)' 'MCGIFGAYSPGGARVLEEVYLGLFALQHRGQESAGVAWVNSKGYVSSTKG' A
#
# COMPACT_ATOMS: atom_id res chain seq x y z
N MET A 1 11.23 1.80 14.23
CA MET A 1 9.81 2.21 14.13
C MET A 1 9.23 1.54 12.89
N CYS A 2 7.90 1.43 12.74
CA CYS A 2 7.25 0.99 11.50
C CYS A 2 6.05 1.89 11.18
N GLY A 3 5.61 1.95 9.92
CA GLY A 3 4.41 2.67 9.48
C GLY A 3 3.51 1.79 8.61
N ILE A 4 2.20 1.98 8.72
CA ILE A 4 1.18 1.24 7.94
C ILE A 4 0.22 2.26 7.34
N PHE A 5 -0.18 2.02 6.09
CA PHE A 5 -1.16 2.81 5.36
C PHE A 5 -2.06 1.88 4.54
N GLY A 6 -3.34 2.23 4.39
CA GLY A 6 -4.31 1.48 3.60
C GLY A 6 -5.33 2.40 2.96
N ALA A 7 -5.80 2.04 1.78
CA ALA A 7 -6.81 2.78 1.04
C ALA A 7 -7.82 1.82 0.40
N TYR A 8 -9.06 2.28 0.27
CA TYR A 8 -10.17 1.53 -0.31
C TYR A 8 -11.10 2.50 -1.04
N SER A 9 -11.56 2.12 -2.23
CA SER A 9 -12.54 2.88 -3.00
C SER A 9 -13.80 2.04 -3.22
N PRO A 10 -14.97 2.46 -2.68
CA PRO A 10 -16.24 1.78 -2.94
C PRO A 10 -16.61 1.75 -4.43
N GLY A 11 -16.15 2.75 -5.20
CA GLY A 11 -16.39 2.85 -6.65
C GLY A 11 -15.38 2.10 -7.51
N GLY A 12 -14.45 1.35 -6.92
CA GLY A 12 -13.43 0.60 -7.66
C GLY A 12 -12.34 1.48 -8.30
N ALA A 13 -12.20 2.74 -7.87
CA ALA A 13 -11.06 3.56 -8.28
C ALA A 13 -9.75 2.89 -7.82
N ARG A 14 -8.69 3.04 -8.62
CA ARG A 14 -7.38 2.50 -8.27
C ARG A 14 -6.80 3.32 -7.13
N VAL A 15 -6.40 2.65 -6.05
CA VAL A 15 -5.88 3.30 -4.81
C VAL A 15 -4.40 3.00 -4.53
N LEU A 16 -3.72 2.30 -5.45
CA LEU A 16 -2.32 1.89 -5.25
C LEU A 16 -1.36 3.08 -5.20
N GLU A 17 -1.66 4.17 -5.90
CA GLU A 17 -0.86 5.40 -5.85
C GLU A 17 -0.98 6.08 -4.48
N GLU A 18 -2.19 6.21 -3.95
CA GLU A 18 -2.44 6.73 -2.62
C GLU A 18 -1.76 5.88 -1.55
N VAL A 19 -1.75 4.55 -1.70
CA VAL A 19 -0.99 3.66 -0.81
C VAL A 19 0.51 3.94 -0.87
N TYR A 20 1.07 4.10 -2.07
CA TYR A 20 2.48 4.44 -2.26
C TYR A 20 2.82 5.80 -1.62
N LEU A 21 2.03 6.84 -1.89
CA LEU A 21 2.23 8.18 -1.36
C LEU A 21 2.05 8.22 0.17
N GLY A 22 1.08 7.45 0.70
CA GLY A 22 0.86 7.31 2.14
C GLY A 22 2.05 6.64 2.84
N LEU A 23 2.62 5.58 2.27
CA LEU A 23 3.84 4.96 2.78
C LEU A 23 5.04 5.90 2.67
N PHE A 24 5.16 6.66 1.58
CA PHE A 24 6.21 7.67 1.40
C PHE A 24 6.14 8.75 2.48
N ALA A 25 4.95 9.28 2.77
CA ALA A 25 4.75 10.23 3.86
C ALA A 25 5.17 9.66 5.24
N LEU A 26 5.10 8.34 5.40
CA LEU A 26 5.51 7.62 6.61
C LEU A 26 6.96 7.10 6.58
N GLN A 27 7.78 7.44 5.58
CA GLN A 27 9.16 6.90 5.46
C GLN A 27 10.03 7.16 6.69
N HIS A 28 9.78 8.26 7.42
CA HIS A 28 10.50 8.61 8.63
C HIS A 28 10.26 7.60 9.78
N ARG A 29 9.21 6.78 9.65
CA ARG A 29 8.94 5.66 10.56
C ARG A 29 9.62 4.38 10.16
N GLY A 30 10.31 4.26 9.03
CA GLY A 30 11.05 3.05 8.66
C GLY A 30 11.59 3.13 7.24
N GLN A 31 12.91 2.98 7.09
CA GLN A 31 13.60 3.08 5.79
C GLN A 31 14.21 1.75 5.31
N GLU A 32 14.21 0.71 6.15
CA GLU A 32 14.88 -0.56 5.84
C GLU A 32 14.11 -1.47 4.88
N SER A 33 12.78 -1.33 4.80
CA SER A 33 11.95 -2.06 3.84
C SER A 33 10.58 -1.42 3.68
N ALA A 34 9.90 -1.73 2.59
CA ALA A 34 8.51 -1.37 2.36
C ALA A 34 7.76 -2.50 1.66
N GLY A 35 6.46 -2.62 1.89
CA GLY A 35 5.65 -3.64 1.22
C GLY A 35 4.22 -3.19 1.04
N VAL A 36 3.57 -3.73 0.01
CA VAL A 36 2.17 -3.45 -0.35
C VAL A 36 1.48 -4.77 -0.65
N ALA A 37 0.26 -4.93 -0.14
CA ALA A 37 -0.66 -5.99 -0.52
C ALA A 37 -1.95 -5.37 -1.06
N TRP A 38 -2.52 -5.96 -2.11
CA TRP A 38 -3.74 -5.47 -2.75
C TRP A 38 -4.59 -6.63 -3.29
N VAL A 39 -5.88 -6.38 -3.48
CA VAL A 39 -6.78 -7.31 -4.16
C VAL A 39 -6.70 -7.06 -5.66
N ASN A 40 -6.34 -8.07 -6.44
CA ASN A 40 -6.27 -7.98 -7.89
C ASN A 40 -7.66 -8.13 -8.54
N SER A 41 -7.74 -7.96 -9.86
CA SER A 41 -9.00 -8.06 -10.62
C SER A 41 -9.70 -9.42 -10.55
N LYS A 42 -9.00 -10.47 -10.14
CA LYS A 42 -9.54 -11.82 -9.95
C LYS A 42 -10.01 -12.06 -8.51
N GLY A 43 -9.96 -11.04 -7.64
CA GLY A 43 -10.34 -11.14 -6.23
C GLY A 43 -9.28 -11.79 -5.33
N TYR A 44 -8.10 -12.10 -5.85
CA TYR A 44 -7.02 -12.67 -5.05
C TYR A 44 -6.12 -11.58 -4.45
N VAL A 45 -5.60 -11.85 -3.26
CA VAL A 45 -4.57 -11.00 -2.66
C VAL A 45 -3.25 -11.20 -3.40
N SER A 46 -2.62 -10.10 -3.79
CA SER A 46 -1.28 -10.03 -4.37
C SER A 46 -0.43 -9.12 -3.49
N SER A 47 0.87 -9.37 -3.38
CA SER A 47 1.76 -8.58 -2.53
C SER A 47 3.16 -8.45 -3.12
N THR A 48 3.81 -7.33 -2.82
CA THR A 48 5.23 -7.11 -3.11
C THR A 48 5.92 -6.47 -1.90
N LYS A 49 7.20 -6.78 -1.69
CA LYS A 49 8.05 -6.19 -0.66
C LYS A 49 9.39 -5.83 -1.31
N GLY A 50 9.85 -4.61 -1.05
CA GLY A 50 11.21 -4.13 -1.31
C GLY A 50 12.04 -4.09 -0.04
#